data_AF-A0A952C8V5-F1
#
_entry.id   AF-A0A952C8V5-F1
#
_cell.length_a   1.000
_cell.length_b   1.000
_cell.length_c   1.000
_cell.angle_alpha   90.00
_cell.angle_beta   90.00
_cell.angle_gamma   90.00
#
_symmetry.space_group_name_H-M   'P 1'
#
loop_
_entity.id
_entity.type
_entity.pdbx_description
1 polymer ?
#
loop_
_entity_poly.entity_id
_entity_poly.type
_entity_poly.pdbx_seq_one_letter_code
_entity_poly.pdbx_strand_id
1 'polypeptide(L)' 'MRPYSSKSGKKSGVIAYQAGTDFIRVQFTGREIYTYTYRSAGRAAVETMKKLAAAQKGLSTFIAQHHPAFEA' A
#
# COMPACT_ATOMS: atom_id res chain seq x y z
N MET A 1 2.41 12.21 3.20
CA MET A 1 2.02 10.79 3.35
C MET A 1 1.39 10.60 4.73
N ARG A 2 0.39 9.73 4.88
CA ARG A 2 -0.24 9.39 6.17
C ARG A 2 0.55 8.25 6.85
N PRO A 3 0.87 8.35 8.15
CA PRO A 3 1.55 7.27 8.86
C PRO A 3 0.68 6.02 8.91
N TYR A 4 1.29 4.87 8.66
CA TYR A 4 0.65 3.56 8.72
C TYR A 4 1.07 2.87 10.01
N SER A 5 0.12 2.66 10.93
CA SER A 5 0.36 1.90 12.16
C SER A 5 -0.46 0.62 12.10
N SER A 6 0.22 -0.51 11.86
CA SER A 6 -0.40 -1.83 11.77
C SER A 6 -1.14 -2.16 13.07
N LYS A 7 -2.48 -2.19 13.03
CA LYS A 7 -3.30 -2.59 14.19
C LYS A 7 -3.34 -4.11 14.43
N SER A 8 -2.66 -4.90 13.58
CA SER A 8 -2.66 -6.37 13.66
C SER A 8 -1.61 -6.96 14.62
N GLY A 9 -0.81 -6.15 15.33
CA GLY A 9 0.25 -6.63 16.24
C GLY A 9 1.47 -7.30 15.56
N LYS A 10 1.40 -7.59 14.25
CA LYS A 10 2.54 -8.03 13.43
C LYS A 10 3.29 -6.83 12.85
N LYS A 11 4.63 -6.95 12.78
CA LYS A 11 5.48 -5.99 12.06
C LYS A 11 5.02 -5.90 10.61
N SER A 12 4.32 -4.82 10.25
CA SER A 12 4.05 -4.52 8.85
C SER A 12 5.30 -3.92 8.24
N GLY A 13 5.66 -4.38 7.04
CA GLY A 13 6.73 -3.76 6.26
C GLY A 13 6.37 -2.35 5.77
N VAL A 14 5.13 -1.89 5.94
CA VAL A 14 4.64 -0.57 5.53
C VAL A 14 4.65 0.39 6.73
N ILE A 15 5.22 1.59 6.55
CA ILE A 15 5.32 2.64 7.57
C ILE A 15 4.48 3.88 7.26
N ALA A 16 4.17 4.13 5.99
CA ALA A 16 3.30 5.22 5.58
C ALA A 16 2.62 4.89 4.24
N TYR A 17 1.54 5.59 3.94
CA TYR A 17 0.86 5.50 2.64
C TYR A 17 0.29 6.85 2.22
N GLN A 18 0.00 7.01 0.94
CA GLN A 18 -0.69 8.16 0.38
C GLN A 18 -1.62 7.68 -0.72
N ALA A 19 -2.92 7.74 -0.46
CA ALA A 19 -3.94 7.48 -1.46
C ALA A 19 -4.20 8.76 -2.27
N GLY A 20 -4.09 8.66 -3.59
CA GLY A 20 -4.58 9.66 -4.56
C GLY A 20 -5.83 9.17 -5.28
N THR A 21 -6.24 9.89 -6.31
CA THR A 21 -7.45 9.58 -7.10
C THR A 21 -7.30 8.26 -7.86
N ASP A 22 -6.19 8.12 -8.59
CA ASP A 22 -5.87 6.99 -9.48
C ASP A 22 -4.65 6.16 -9.02
N PHE A 23 -4.08 6.52 -7.88
CA PHE A 23 -2.87 5.88 -7.35
C PHE A 23 -2.89 5.70 -5.83
N ILE A 24 -2.01 4.84 -5.34
CA ILE A 24 -1.63 4.77 -3.94
C ILE A 24 -0.10 4.63 -3.84
N ARG A 25 0.55 5.52 -3.09
CA ARG A 25 1.97 5.42 -2.76
C ARG A 25 2.11 4.76 -1.41
N VAL A 26 3.00 3.78 -1.30
CA VAL A 26 3.23 3.02 -0.07
C VAL A 26 4.70 3.12 0.27
N GLN A 27 4.99 3.60 1.48
CA GLN A 27 6.34 3.66 2.01
C GLN A 27 6.61 2.44 2.88
N PHE A 28 7.67 1.72 2.55
CA PHE A 28 8.11 0.57 3.31
C PHE A 28 9.16 0.97 4.36
N THR A 29 9.43 0.06 5.31
CA THR A 29 10.42 0.25 6.38
C THR A 29 11.82 0.59 5.85
N GLY A 30 12.15 0.17 4.61
CA GLY A 30 13.39 0.51 3.91
C GLY A 30 13.46 1.94 3.35
N ARG A 31 12.49 2.81 3.67
CA ARG A 31 12.28 4.16 3.10
C ARG A 31 11.96 4.21 1.60
N GLU A 32 11.94 3.07 0.91
CA GLU A 32 11.46 2.96 -0.45
C GLU A 32 9.96 3.29 -0.53
N ILE A 33 9.60 4.09 -1.54
CA ILE A 33 8.22 4.49 -1.81
C ILE A 33 7.84 3.86 -3.14
N TYR A 34 6.89 2.93 -3.11
CA TYR A 34 6.35 2.34 -4.33
C TYR A 34 5.04 3.01 -4.70
N THR A 35 4.90 3.37 -5.96
CA THR A 35 3.70 4.02 -6.49
C THR A 35 2.89 2.99 -7.28
N TYR A 36 1.70 2.66 -6.78
CA TYR A 36 0.76 1.78 -7.46
C TYR A 36 -0.31 2.61 -8.14
N THR A 37 -0.32 2.64 -9.47
CA THR A 37 -1.33 3.35 -10.28
C THR A 37 -2.35 2.37 -10.86
N TYR A 38 -3.48 2.89 -11.34
CA TYR A 38 -4.45 2.08 -12.09
C TYR A 38 -3.85 1.48 -13.37
N ARG A 39 -2.81 2.08 -13.93
CA ARG A 39 -2.12 1.57 -15.13
C ARG A 39 -1.18 0.42 -14.80
N SER A 40 -0.42 0.53 -13.70
CA SER A 40 0.56 -0.48 -13.31
C SER A 40 -0.11 -1.65 -12.57
N ALA A 41 -0.74 -1.39 -11.42
CA ALA A 41 -1.33 -2.43 -10.57
C ALA A 41 -2.77 -2.81 -10.95
N GLY A 42 -3.45 -1.97 -11.74
CA GLY A 42 -4.87 -2.11 -12.03
C GLY A 42 -5.78 -1.44 -10.99
N ARG A 43 -6.96 -0.97 -11.44
CA ARG A 43 -7.93 -0.26 -10.60
C ARG A 43 -8.37 -1.07 -9.38
N ALA A 44 -8.67 -2.36 -9.56
CA ALA A 44 -9.14 -3.22 -8.47
C ALA A 44 -8.09 -3.38 -7.36
N ALA A 45 -6.82 -3.54 -7.71
CA ALA A 45 -5.73 -3.67 -6.75
C ALA A 45 -5.52 -2.38 -5.97
N VAL A 46 -5.44 -1.23 -6.67
CA VAL A 46 -5.24 0.08 -6.04
C VAL A 46 -6.40 0.41 -5.09
N GLU A 47 -7.65 0.18 -5.49
CA GLU A 47 -8.83 0.42 -4.65
C GLU A 47 -8.83 -0.49 -3.41
N THR A 48 -8.42 -1.75 -3.57
CA THR A 48 -8.28 -2.69 -2.45
C THR A 48 -7.17 -2.24 -1.49
N MET A 49 -6.02 -1.83 -2.02
CA MET A 49 -4.92 -1.27 -1.22
C MET A 49 -5.36 -0.01 -0.45
N LYS A 50 -6.11 0.91 -1.07
CA LYS A 50 -6.65 2.09 -0.38
C LYS A 50 -7.56 1.71 0.79
N LYS A 51 -8.44 0.72 0.61
CA LYS A 51 -9.31 0.20 1.69
C LYS A 51 -8.50 -0.39 2.84
N LEU A 52 -7.51 -1.24 2.54
CA LEU A 52 -6.63 -1.85 3.55
C LEU A 52 -5.76 -0.80 4.27
N ALA A 53 -5.29 0.21 3.53
CA ALA A 53 -4.52 1.33 4.06
C ALA A 53 -5.36 2.18 5.02
N ALA A 54 -6.60 2.50 4.65
CA ALA A 54 -7.55 3.21 5.51
C ALA A 54 -7.89 2.40 6.77
N ALA A 55 -8.03 1.07 6.64
CA ALA A 55 -8.23 0.17 7.78
C ALA A 55 -6.95 -0.03 8.64
N GLN A 56 -5.78 0.42 8.15
CA GLN A 56 -4.46 0.19 8.75
C GLN A 56 -4.20 -1.29 9.09
N LYS A 57 -4.72 -2.19 8.23
CA LYS A 57 -4.74 -3.63 8.47
C LYS A 57 -4.56 -4.38 7.16
N GLY A 58 -3.58 -5.29 7.10
CA GLY A 58 -3.43 -6.24 6.01
C GLY A 58 -2.86 -5.68 4.69
N LEU A 59 -2.49 -4.39 4.61
CA LEU A 59 -1.93 -3.80 3.39
C LEU A 59 -0.63 -4.48 2.94
N SER A 60 0.32 -4.68 3.86
CA SER A 60 1.60 -5.34 3.55
C SER A 60 1.41 -6.80 3.11
N THR A 61 0.44 -7.51 3.72
CA THR A 61 0.11 -8.89 3.37
C THR A 61 -0.51 -8.98 1.98
N PHE A 62 -1.40 -8.06 1.64
CA PHE A 62 -2.01 -8.00 0.32
C PHE A 62 -0.96 -7.76 -0.77
N ILE A 63 -0.06 -6.79 -0.57
CA ILE A 63 1.02 -6.51 -1.52
C ILE A 63 1.94 -7.72 -1.68
N ALA A 64 2.31 -8.38 -0.57
CA ALA A 64 3.14 -9.58 -0.60
C ALA A 64 2.45 -10.84 -1.18
N GLN A 65 1.12 -10.92 -1.17
CA GLN A 65 0.39 -12.04 -1.79
C GLN A 65 0.13 -11.81 -3.28
N HIS A 66 -0.28 -10.59 -3.65
CA HIS A 66 -0.70 -10.29 -5.01
C HIS A 66 0.44 -9.79 -5.91
N HIS A 67 1.59 -9.40 -5.33
CA HIS A 67 2.72 -8.81 -6.06
C HIS A 67 2.29 -7.82 -7.16
N PRO A 68 1.44 -6.83 -6.84
CA PRO A 68 0.97 -5.88 -7.84
C PRO A 68 2.17 -5.13 -8.44
N ALA A 69 2.11 -4.89 -9.75
CA ALA A 69 3.12 -4.07 -10.42
C ALA A 69 3.12 -2.65 -9.84
N PHE A 70 4.30 -2.08 -9.69
CA PHE A 70 4.50 -0.74 -9.14
C PHE A 70 5.47 0.03 -10.02
N GLU A 71 5.39 1.34 -9.87
CA GLU A 71 6.32 2.30 -10.45
C GLU A 71 7.20 2.81 -9.29
N ALA A 72 8.52 2.70 -9.47
CA ALA A 72 9.52 3.18 -8.51
C ALA A 72 9.70 4.70 -8.63
#